data_AF-A0A353FMQ8-F1
#
_entry.id   AF-A0A353FMQ8-F1
#
_cell.length_a   1.000
_cell.length_b   1.000
_cell.length_c   1.000
_cell.angle_alpha   90.00
_cell.angle_beta   90.00
_cell.angle_gamma   90.00
#
_symmetry.space_group_name_H-M   'P 1'
#
loop_
_entity.id
_entity.type
_entity.pdbx_description
1 polymer ?
#
loop_
_entity_poly.entity_id
_entity_poly.type
_entity_poly.pdbx_seq_one_letter_code
_entity_poly.pdbx_strand_id
1 'polypeptide(L)' 'MTTFPIQLLLLLVFSAGLALVVSAYREESSEKIIRGSLRRGVMFALAVLVIGGIAAAFGWTILLP' A
#
# COMPACT_ATOMS: atom_id res chain seq x y z
N MET A 1 11.78 -9.05 16.68
CA MET A 1 10.86 -9.62 15.68
C MET A 1 9.82 -8.55 15.36
N THR A 2 9.63 -8.18 14.09
CA THR A 2 8.57 -7.24 13.71
C THR A 2 7.24 -7.98 13.65
N THR A 3 6.23 -7.48 14.35
CA THR A 3 4.90 -8.08 14.36
C THR A 3 4.16 -7.76 13.05
N PHE A 4 3.20 -8.59 12.65
CA PHE A 4 2.41 -8.40 11.43
C PHE A 4 1.82 -6.98 11.28
N PRO A 5 1.28 -6.33 12.34
CA PRO A 5 0.82 -4.94 12.27
C PRO A 5 1.94 -3.95 11.93
N ILE A 6 3.14 -4.16 12.48
CA ILE A 6 4.31 -3.31 12.22
C ILE A 6 4.76 -3.46 10.76
N GLN A 7 4.74 -4.67 10.21
CA GLN A 7 5.08 -4.91 8.81
C GLN A 7 4.10 -4.20 7.86
N LEU A 8 2.80 -4.29 8.14
CA LEU A 8 1.74 -3.59 7.40
C LEU A 8 1.87 -2.07 7.48
N LEU A 9 2.12 -1.54 8.68
CA LEU A 9 2.34 -0.11 8.90
C LEU A 9 3.54 0.40 8.10
N LEU A 10 4.66 -0.31 8.17
CA LEU A 10 5.87 0.05 7.43
C LEU A 10 5.62 0.03 5.92
N LEU A 11 4.91 -0.97 5.42
CA LEU A 11 4.53 -1.08 4.00
C LEU A 11 3.69 0.13 3.56
N LEU A 12 2.67 0.49 4.34
CA LEU A 12 1.82 1.64 4.05
C LEU A 12 2.61 2.95 4.05
N VAL A 13 3.45 3.17 5.05
CA VAL A 13 4.28 4.38 5.17
C VAL A 13 5.26 4.50 4.00
N PHE A 14 5.95 3.41 3.67
CA PHE A 14 6.92 3.42 2.57
C PHE A 14 6.25 3.69 1.23
N SER A 15 5.12 3.04 0.97
CA SER A 15 4.37 3.20 -0.28
C SER A 15 3.73 4.59 -0.40
N ALA A 16 3.21 5.14 0.71
CA ALA A 16 2.71 6.51 0.74
C ALA A 16 3.82 7.53 0.48
N GLY A 17 4.98 7.35 1.11
CA GLY A 17 6.16 8.19 0.88
C GLY A 17 6.61 8.14 -0.59
N LEU A 18 6.66 6.95 -1.19
CA LEU A 18 7.05 6.78 -2.60
C LEU A 18 6.03 7.42 -3.55
N ALA A 19 4.73 7.27 -3.27
CA ALA A 19 3.67 7.91 -4.05
C ALA A 19 3.76 9.45 -3.97
N LEU A 20 4.11 9.99 -2.81
CA LEU A 20 4.28 11.42 -2.60
C LEU A 20 5.50 11.96 -3.33
N VAL A 21 6.65 11.30 -3.23
CA VAL A 21 7.88 11.68 -3.96
C VAL A 21 7.64 11.67 -5.47
N VAL A 22 7.02 10.60 -6.00
CA VAL A 22 6.72 10.50 -7.44
C VAL A 22 5.70 11.57 -7.88
N SER A 23 4.75 11.94 -7.01
CA SER A 23 3.78 13.00 -7.31
C SER A 23 4.42 14.38 -7.28
N ALA A 24 5.27 14.66 -6.28
CA ALA A 24 6.00 15.92 -6.15
C ALA A 24 6.98 16.17 -7.31
N TYR A 25 7.56 15.11 -7.88
CA TYR A 25 8.40 15.23 -9.08
C TYR A 25 7.63 15.52 -10.37
N ARG A 26 6.32 15.25 -10.40
CA ARG A 26 5.54 15.24 -11.65
C ARG A 26 4.51 16.36 -11.76
N GLU A 27 4.11 16.97 -10.64
CA GLU A 27 3.04 17.96 -10.59
C GLU A 27 3.48 19.21 -9.81
N GLU A 28 3.43 20.39 -10.44
CA GLU A 28 3.85 21.66 -9.80
C GLU A 28 2.80 22.25 -8.85
N SER A 29 1.53 21.82 -8.93
CA SER A 29 0.44 22.35 -8.08
C SER A 29 0.16 21.42 -6.89
N SER A 30 0.34 21.92 -5.66
CA SER A 30 0.13 21.19 -4.40
C SER A 30 -1.22 20.46 -4.30
N GLU A 31 -2.28 21.06 -4.85
CA GLU A 31 -3.62 20.48 -4.82
C GLU A 31 -3.72 19.18 -5.65
N LYS A 32 -3.02 19.11 -6.78
CA LYS A 32 -2.95 17.90 -7.61
C LYS A 32 -2.08 16.83 -6.95
N ILE A 33 -0.98 17.22 -6.28
CA ILE A 33 -0.10 16.30 -5.55
C ILE A 33 -0.87 15.55 -4.46
N ILE A 34 -1.68 16.26 -3.67
CA ILE A 34 -2.46 15.67 -2.57
C ILE A 34 -3.51 14.71 -3.13
N ARG A 35 -4.28 15.16 -4.14
CA ARG A 35 -5.32 14.34 -4.76
C ARG A 35 -4.75 13.11 -5.47
N GLY A 36 -3.62 13.28 -6.13
CA GLY A 36 -2.85 12.24 -6.81
C GLY A 36 -2.27 11.22 -5.83
N SER A 37 -1.72 11.67 -4.72
CA SER A 37 -1.21 10.81 -3.64
C SER A 37 -2.34 10.04 -2.95
N LEU A 38 -3.45 10.70 -2.65
CA LEU A 38 -4.61 10.07 -2.01
C LEU A 38 -5.20 8.96 -2.90
N ARG A 39 -5.42 9.24 -4.19
CA ARG A 39 -5.93 8.25 -5.16
C ARG A 39 -4.97 7.07 -5.30
N ARG A 40 -3.67 7.33 -5.39
CA ARG A 40 -2.63 6.28 -5.47
C ARG A 40 -2.56 5.45 -4.18
N GLY A 41 -2.67 6.10 -3.02
CA GLY A 41 -2.72 5.42 -1.72
C GLY A 41 -3.91 4.49 -1.60
N VAL A 42 -5.11 4.93 -2.00
CA VAL A 42 -6.32 4.08 -2.00
C VAL A 42 -6.18 2.90 -2.95
N MET A 43 -5.69 3.13 -4.18
CA MET A 43 -5.44 2.06 -5.15
C MET A 43 -4.43 1.04 -4.61
N PHE A 44 -3.38 1.51 -3.95
CA PHE A 44 -2.36 0.65 -3.36
C PHE A 44 -2.90 -0.15 -2.17
N ALA A 45 -3.66 0.48 -1.27
CA ALA A 45 -4.30 -0.21 -0.16
C ALA A 45 -5.25 -1.31 -0.64
N LEU A 46 -6.05 -1.03 -1.68
CA LEU A 46 -6.87 -2.03 -2.37
C LEU A 46 -6.03 -3.19 -2.91
N ALA A 47 -4.92 -2.90 -3.61
CA ALA A 47 -4.03 -3.93 -4.13
C ALA A 47 -3.43 -4.81 -3.01
N VAL A 48 -2.98 -4.20 -1.91
CA VAL A 48 -2.45 -4.92 -0.74
C VAL A 48 -3.52 -5.80 -0.09
N LEU A 49 -4.76 -5.32 0.05
CA LEU A 49 -5.87 -6.12 0.57
C LEU A 49 -6.20 -7.31 -0.32
N VAL A 50 -6.18 -7.13 -1.64
CA VAL A 50 -6.41 -8.23 -2.60
C VAL A 50 -5.28 -9.25 -2.52
N ILE A 51 -4.02 -8.80 -2.58
CA ILE A 51 -2.85 -9.69 -2.50
C ILE A 51 -2.82 -10.42 -1.16
N GLY A 52 -3.04 -9.72 -0.05
CA GLY A 52 -3.09 -10.29 1.29
C GLY A 52 -4.26 -11.27 1.46
N GLY A 53 -5.43 -10.97 0.91
CA GLY A 53 -6.58 -11.86 0.91
C GLY A 53 -6.36 -13.13 0.09
N ILE A 54 -5.74 -13.01 -1.09
CA ILE A 54 -5.33 -14.17 -1.91
C ILE A 54 -4.29 -14.99 -1.15
N ALA A 55 -3.26 -14.37 -0.58
CA ALA A 55 -2.24 -15.07 0.20
C ALA A 55 -2.84 -15.79 1.43
N ALA A 56 -3.80 -15.18 2.11
CA ALA A 56 -4.52 -15.80 3.23
C ALA A 56 -5.39 -16.98 2.76
N ALA A 57 -6.11 -16.84 1.64
CA ALA A 57 -6.91 -17.91 1.06
C ALA A 57 -6.03 -19.09 0.64
N PHE A 58 -4.92 -18.82 -0.07
CA PHE A 58 -3.95 -19.85 -0.45
C PHE A 58 -3.26 -20.48 0.75
N GLY A 59 -2.93 -19.70 1.79
CA GLY A 59 -2.42 -20.22 3.05
C GLY A 59 -3.41 -21.14 3.75
N TRP A 60 -4.70 -20.81 3.70
CA TRP A 60 -5.76 -21.67 4.23
C TRP A 60 -5.93 -22.96 3.42
N THR A 61 -5.73 -22.93 2.10
CA THR A 61 -5.95 -24.11 1.24
C THR A 61 -4.72 -24.99 1.02
N ILE A 62 -3.51 -24.44 1.12
CA ILE A 62 -2.25 -25.16 0.78
C ILE A 62 -1.40 -25.46 2.03
N LEU A 63 -1.48 -24.64 3.09
CA LEU A 63 -0.59 -24.72 4.25
C LEU A 63 -1.27 -25.17 5.56
N LEU A 64 -2.60 -25.19 5.60
CA LEU A 64 -3.36 -25.87 6.65
C LEU A 64 -3.88 -27.21 6.09
N PRO A 65 -3.63 -28.35 6.77
CA PRO A 65 -4.19 -29.64 6.39
C PRO A 65 -5.73 -29.65 6.46
#